data_AF-A0A396C849-F1
#
_entry.id   AF-A0A396C849-F1
#
_cell.length_a   1.000
_cell.length_b   1.000
_cell.length_c   1.000
_cell.angle_alpha   90.00
_cell.angle_beta   90.00
_cell.angle_gamma   90.00
#
_symmetry.space_group_name_H-M   'P 1'
#
loop_
_entity.id
_entity.type
_entity.pdbx_description
1 polymer ?
#
loop_
_entity_poly.entity_id
_entity_poly.type
_entity_poly.pdbx_seq_one_letter_code
_entity_poly.pdbx_strand_id
1 'polypeptide(L)'
;MIKPDIVIRLEKYASYKCDKGCIYKHPSGTFIVKYLEVNGAISHTLQYRTTTSFLWTLGNIRNFLHIYHPDMRIEPVSVRRYGEPKLVKPKELKGIPQTFGIPYIYGGYGNVKATNSVFIKGDDIFIKVRDYMSRTFRPPAGFAGAPLNVILANFFPDKVIKQKFIYSDCYGSVVLRGEAWLCFRHIMPLILKESILISQSTLVALSQKIPGLYAEWKFFCEDLISKIKNEYAQPDMPACLKTFNNETKHELQKNDAPPTDFHQKTET
;
A
#
# COMPACT_ATOMS: atom_id res chain seq x y z
N MET A 1 -15.24 -16.18 1.19
CA MET A 1 -14.60 -17.46 1.54
C MET A 1 -13.10 -17.23 1.63
N ILE A 2 -12.45 -17.79 2.66
CA ILE A 2 -11.00 -17.72 2.85
C ILE A 2 -10.43 -19.08 2.44
N LYS A 3 -9.25 -19.11 1.83
CA LYS A 3 -8.59 -20.37 1.51
C LYS A 3 -8.12 -21.09 2.80
N PRO A 4 -8.17 -22.42 2.88
CA PRO A 4 -7.82 -23.18 4.08
C PRO A 4 -6.44 -22.85 4.67
N ASP A 5 -5.46 -22.56 3.82
CA ASP A 5 -4.08 -22.23 4.16
C ASP A 5 -3.94 -20.97 5.04
N ILE A 6 -4.80 -19.98 4.86
CA ILE A 6 -4.79 -18.73 5.64
C ILE A 6 -5.22 -18.99 7.07
N VAL A 7 -6.24 -19.82 7.25
CA VAL A 7 -6.75 -20.16 8.58
C VAL A 7 -5.68 -20.92 9.36
N ILE A 8 -5.03 -21.91 8.72
CA ILE A 8 -3.92 -22.67 9.30
C ILE A 8 -2.77 -21.76 9.74
N ARG A 9 -2.45 -20.71 8.95
CA ARG A 9 -1.41 -19.72 9.31
C ARG A 9 -1.81 -18.84 10.49
N LEU A 10 -3.07 -18.40 10.54
CA LEU A 10 -3.58 -17.60 11.67
C LEU A 10 -3.50 -18.38 12.98
N GLU A 11 -3.77 -19.69 12.96
CA GLU A 11 -3.69 -20.52 14.17
C GLU A 11 -2.32 -20.52 14.85
N LYS A 12 -1.24 -20.22 14.12
CA LYS A 12 0.10 -20.11 14.67
C LYS A 12 0.19 -19.02 15.74
N TYR A 13 -0.62 -17.97 15.61
CA TYR A 13 -0.66 -16.84 16.53
C TYR A 13 -1.76 -16.99 17.59
N ALA A 14 -2.49 -18.10 17.58
CA ALA A 14 -3.57 -18.33 18.53
C ALA A 14 -3.01 -18.49 19.94
N SER A 15 -3.60 -17.78 20.89
CA SER A 15 -3.35 -18.03 22.31
C SER A 15 -3.91 -19.39 22.72
N TYR A 16 -5.04 -19.80 22.12
CA TYR A 16 -5.65 -21.11 22.31
C TYR A 16 -6.29 -21.60 21.01
N LYS A 17 -6.07 -22.87 20.68
CA LYS A 17 -6.79 -23.55 19.60
C LYS A 17 -8.04 -24.23 20.15
N CYS A 18 -9.12 -24.23 19.39
CA CYS A 18 -10.34 -24.96 19.71
C CYS A 18 -10.81 -25.75 18.48
N ASP A 19 -11.75 -26.68 18.67
CA ASP A 19 -12.34 -27.36 17.53
C ASP A 19 -12.95 -26.33 16.57
N LYS A 20 -12.47 -26.36 15.31
CA LYS A 20 -12.91 -25.45 14.24
C LYS A 20 -12.77 -23.95 14.59
N GLY A 21 -11.73 -23.58 15.33
CA GLY A 21 -11.48 -22.17 15.67
C GLY A 21 -10.20 -21.87 16.44
N CYS A 22 -9.98 -20.58 16.68
CA CYS A 22 -8.86 -20.06 17.46
C CYS A 22 -9.28 -18.87 18.32
N ILE A 23 -8.67 -18.76 19.49
CA ILE A 23 -8.81 -17.64 20.41
C ILE A 23 -7.48 -16.90 20.47
N TYR A 24 -7.56 -15.57 20.37
CA TYR A 24 -6.42 -14.67 20.39
C TYR A 24 -6.61 -13.65 21.51
N LYS A 25 -5.66 -13.64 22.45
CA LYS A 25 -5.54 -12.58 23.47
C LYS A 25 -4.59 -11.51 22.93
N HIS A 26 -5.09 -10.28 22.82
CA HIS A 26 -4.32 -9.11 22.41
C HIS A 26 -4.53 -7.99 23.43
N PRO A 27 -3.59 -7.04 23.62
CA PRO A 27 -3.79 -5.87 24.50
C PRO A 27 -5.08 -5.08 24.21
N SER A 28 -5.57 -5.11 22.97
CA SER A 28 -6.81 -4.43 22.55
C SER A 28 -8.09 -5.21 22.84
N GLY A 29 -8.01 -6.49 23.21
CA GLY A 29 -9.17 -7.34 23.44
C GLY A 29 -8.97 -8.84 23.19
N THR A 30 -10.06 -9.58 23.28
CA THR A 30 -10.12 -11.02 22.95
C THR A 30 -10.83 -11.22 21.63
N PHE A 31 -10.24 -12.02 20.75
CA PHE A 31 -10.78 -12.34 19.43
C PHE A 31 -10.97 -13.84 19.32
N ILE A 32 -12.10 -14.24 18.75
CA ILE A 32 -12.45 -15.62 18.47
C ILE A 32 -12.71 -15.72 16.98
N VAL A 33 -11.91 -16.52 16.28
CA VAL A 33 -12.15 -16.85 14.88
C VAL A 33 -12.66 -18.28 14.84
N LYS A 34 -13.91 -18.46 14.45
CA LYS A 34 -14.47 -19.78 14.13
C LYS A 34 -14.48 -19.97 12.62
N TYR A 35 -14.26 -21.18 12.17
CA TYR A 35 -14.23 -21.50 10.76
C TYR A 35 -14.94 -22.82 10.46
N LEU A 36 -15.54 -22.93 9.29
CA LEU A 36 -16.27 -24.11 8.84
C LEU A 36 -15.82 -24.41 7.41
N GLU A 37 -15.36 -25.63 7.17
CA GLU A 37 -15.09 -26.10 5.83
C GLU A 37 -16.39 -26.58 5.17
N VAL A 38 -16.69 -26.04 3.99
CA VAL A 38 -17.84 -26.41 3.16
C VAL A 38 -17.32 -26.57 1.74
N ASN A 39 -17.38 -27.77 1.18
CA ASN A 39 -16.96 -28.09 -0.19
C ASN A 39 -15.53 -27.63 -0.53
N GLY A 40 -14.57 -27.86 0.38
CA GLY A 40 -13.16 -27.46 0.21
C GLY A 40 -12.89 -25.95 0.37
N ALA A 41 -13.91 -25.17 0.75
CA ALA A 41 -13.77 -23.75 1.04
C ALA A 41 -14.06 -23.45 2.51
N ILE A 42 -13.29 -22.53 3.11
CA ILE A 42 -13.52 -22.16 4.50
C ILE A 42 -14.41 -20.91 4.61
N SER A 43 -15.57 -21.11 5.22
CA SER A 43 -16.38 -20.05 5.82
C SER A 43 -15.83 -19.69 7.20
N HIS A 44 -15.93 -18.44 7.61
CA HIS A 44 -15.42 -17.99 8.90
C HIS A 44 -16.34 -16.97 9.54
N THR A 45 -16.30 -16.93 10.87
CA THR A 45 -16.92 -15.90 11.70
C THR A 45 -15.86 -15.38 12.66
N LEU A 46 -15.68 -14.06 12.68
CA LEU A 46 -14.90 -13.38 13.72
C LEU A 46 -15.89 -12.85 14.76
N GLN A 47 -15.64 -13.17 16.02
CA GLN A 47 -16.24 -12.50 17.17
C GLN A 47 -15.13 -11.85 17.97
N TYR A 48 -15.38 -10.67 18.50
CA TYR A 48 -14.38 -9.99 19.31
C TYR A 48 -15.01 -9.20 20.45
N ARG A 49 -14.23 -9.01 21.50
CA ARG A 49 -14.57 -8.19 22.66
C ARG A 49 -13.37 -7.32 22.98
N THR A 50 -13.54 -6.00 22.97
CA THR A 50 -12.48 -5.05 23.34
C THR A 50 -12.30 -5.01 24.85
N THR A 51 -11.20 -4.43 25.34
CA THR A 51 -11.02 -4.19 26.79
C THR A 51 -12.03 -3.20 27.36
N THR A 52 -12.59 -2.34 26.51
CA THR A 52 -13.57 -1.30 26.87
C THR A 52 -15.03 -1.74 26.76
N SER A 53 -15.30 -2.93 26.25
CA SER A 53 -16.66 -3.45 26.06
C SER A 53 -16.80 -4.85 26.66
N PHE A 54 -17.90 -5.10 27.37
CA PHE A 54 -18.21 -6.42 27.90
C PHE A 54 -18.93 -7.32 26.88
N LEU A 55 -19.44 -6.75 25.77
CA LEU A 55 -20.23 -7.44 24.76
C LEU A 55 -19.37 -8.02 23.63
N TRP A 56 -19.74 -9.22 23.19
CA TRP A 56 -19.17 -9.82 21.98
C TRP A 56 -19.76 -9.17 20.73
N THR A 57 -18.89 -8.75 19.82
CA THR A 57 -19.25 -8.13 18.54
C THR A 57 -18.91 -9.07 17.39
N LEU A 58 -19.84 -9.23 16.44
CA LEU A 58 -19.55 -9.91 15.18
C LEU A 58 -18.68 -9.00 14.31
N GLY A 59 -17.55 -9.53 13.83
CA GLY A 59 -16.55 -8.79 13.08
C GLY A 59 -16.21 -9.44 11.76
N ASN A 60 -15.44 -8.72 10.97
CA ASN A 60 -14.80 -9.22 9.76
C ASN A 60 -13.33 -9.54 10.07
N ILE A 61 -12.79 -10.64 9.56
CA ILE A 61 -11.37 -11.01 9.72
C ILE A 61 -10.41 -9.87 9.33
N ARG A 62 -10.81 -8.99 8.41
CA ARG A 62 -10.03 -7.80 8.02
C ARG A 62 -9.77 -6.86 9.19
N ASN A 63 -10.73 -6.75 10.12
CA ASN A 63 -10.59 -5.94 11.33
C ASN A 63 -9.55 -6.55 12.27
N PHE A 64 -9.46 -7.88 12.32
CA PHE A 64 -8.45 -8.59 13.12
C PHE A 64 -7.03 -8.33 12.62
N LEU A 65 -6.82 -8.29 11.30
CA LEU A 65 -5.50 -7.99 10.70
C LEU A 65 -5.02 -6.56 11.01
N HIS A 66 -5.93 -5.58 11.12
CA HIS A 66 -5.59 -4.22 11.53
C HIS A 66 -5.08 -4.15 12.99
N ILE A 67 -5.44 -5.11 13.83
CA ILE A 67 -5.11 -5.12 15.27
C ILE A 67 -3.69 -5.64 15.51
N TYR A 68 -3.24 -6.61 14.69
CA TYR A 68 -1.88 -7.15 14.77
C TYR A 68 -0.83 -6.29 14.04
N HIS A 69 -1.28 -5.27 13.28
CA HIS A 69 -0.41 -4.36 12.56
C HIS A 69 -0.93 -2.91 12.64
N PRO A 70 -0.99 -2.32 13.85
CA PRO A 70 -1.62 -1.01 14.08
C PRO A 70 -0.96 0.14 13.31
N ASP A 71 0.33 0.00 12.98
CA ASP A 71 1.09 1.03 12.28
C ASP A 71 0.93 1.00 10.76
N MET A 72 0.27 -0.04 10.21
CA MET A 72 0.04 -0.13 8.77
C MET A 72 -0.98 0.90 8.32
N ARG A 73 -0.52 1.82 7.48
CA ARG A 73 -1.35 2.85 6.88
C ARG A 73 -0.91 3.16 5.47
N ILE A 74 -1.80 3.82 4.73
CA ILE A 74 -1.46 4.51 3.51
C ILE A 74 -1.65 6.00 3.72
N GLU A 75 -0.72 6.80 3.23
CA GLU A 75 -0.78 8.26 3.32
C GLU A 75 -0.38 8.92 1.99
N PRO A 76 -1.05 10.01 1.60
CA PRO A 76 -0.60 10.86 0.50
C PRO A 76 0.54 11.75 0.99
N VAL A 77 1.75 11.52 0.48
CA VAL A 77 2.95 12.31 0.84
C VAL A 77 2.92 13.67 0.15
N SER A 78 2.55 13.69 -1.12
CA SER A 78 2.34 14.92 -1.89
C SER A 78 1.46 14.64 -3.09
N VAL A 79 0.67 15.64 -3.50
CA VAL A 79 -0.26 15.54 -4.62
C VAL A 79 -0.10 16.79 -5.46
N ARG A 80 -0.23 16.64 -6.78
CA ARG A 80 -0.39 17.78 -7.69
C ARG A 80 -1.55 17.55 -8.64
N ARG A 81 -2.19 18.65 -9.02
CA ARG A 81 -3.13 18.73 -10.15
C ARG A 81 -2.42 19.28 -11.38
N TYR A 82 -3.10 19.19 -12.52
CA TYR A 82 -2.65 19.83 -13.73
C TYR A 82 -2.50 21.34 -13.54
N GLY A 83 -1.41 21.92 -14.06
CA GLY A 83 -1.09 23.35 -13.91
C GLY A 83 -0.21 23.66 -12.69
N GLU A 84 -0.19 22.78 -11.68
CA GLU A 84 0.68 22.94 -10.51
C GLU A 84 2.12 22.48 -10.80
N PRO A 85 3.11 22.98 -10.03
CA PRO A 85 4.51 22.58 -10.16
C PRO A 85 4.69 21.05 -10.11
N LYS A 86 5.71 20.55 -10.82
CA LYS A 86 6.03 19.12 -10.83
C LYS A 86 6.34 18.63 -9.42
N LEU A 87 5.85 17.44 -9.09
CA LEU A 87 6.13 16.82 -7.80
C LEU A 87 7.62 16.52 -7.66
N VAL A 88 8.21 17.04 -6.58
CA VAL A 88 9.55 16.69 -6.14
C VAL A 88 9.50 15.31 -5.50
N LYS A 89 10.57 14.53 -5.67
CA LYS A 89 10.70 13.23 -5.01
C LYS A 89 10.80 13.45 -3.49
N PRO A 90 10.08 12.70 -2.65
CA PRO A 90 10.15 12.82 -1.19
C PRO A 90 11.59 12.77 -0.69
N LYS A 91 11.93 13.63 0.28
CA LYS A 91 13.28 13.72 0.86
C LYS A 91 13.77 12.37 1.39
N GLU A 92 12.84 11.59 1.94
CA GLU A 92 13.08 10.24 2.46
C GLU A 92 13.64 9.26 1.42
N LEU A 93 13.42 9.53 0.12
CA LEU A 93 13.87 8.69 -0.99
C LEU A 93 15.10 9.26 -1.72
N LYS A 94 15.79 10.25 -1.13
CA LYS A 94 17.03 10.78 -1.69
C LYS A 94 18.07 9.65 -1.78
N GLY A 95 18.66 9.47 -2.96
CA GLY A 95 19.65 8.40 -3.22
C GLY A 95 19.06 7.00 -3.42
N ILE A 96 17.76 6.79 -3.19
CA ILE A 96 17.13 5.47 -3.37
C ILE A 96 16.68 5.28 -4.83
N PRO A 97 17.20 4.31 -5.59
CA PRO A 97 16.78 4.06 -6.96
C PRO A 97 15.34 3.53 -7.03
N GLN A 98 14.71 3.62 -8.20
CA GLN A 98 13.42 2.96 -8.43
C GLN A 98 13.61 1.45 -8.35
N THR A 99 12.75 0.76 -7.61
CA THR A 99 12.80 -0.71 -7.52
C THR A 99 12.22 -1.31 -8.80
N PHE A 100 10.98 -0.96 -9.16
CA PHE A 100 10.33 -1.39 -10.39
C PHE A 100 9.17 -0.45 -10.78
N GLY A 101 8.62 -0.66 -11.98
CA GLY A 101 7.38 -0.02 -12.43
C GLY A 101 6.23 -1.03 -12.50
N ILE A 102 5.03 -0.60 -12.13
CA ILE A 102 3.80 -1.37 -12.33
C ILE A 102 2.91 -0.62 -13.34
N PRO A 103 2.49 -1.28 -14.43
CA PRO A 103 1.54 -0.68 -15.36
C PRO A 103 0.17 -0.53 -14.69
N TYR A 104 -0.45 0.63 -14.86
CA TYR A 104 -1.85 0.86 -14.54
C TYR A 104 -2.68 0.48 -15.78
N ILE A 105 -3.37 -0.65 -15.68
CA ILE A 105 -4.17 -1.23 -16.76
C ILE A 105 -5.64 -0.89 -16.52
N TYR A 106 -6.33 -0.41 -17.55
CA TYR A 106 -7.76 -0.08 -17.51
C TYR A 106 -8.55 -0.95 -18.51
N GLY A 107 -9.77 -1.33 -18.13
CA GLY A 107 -10.79 -1.79 -19.09
C GLY A 107 -10.59 -3.18 -19.72
N GLY A 108 -9.86 -4.10 -19.07
CA GLY A 108 -9.82 -5.52 -19.47
C GLY A 108 -9.01 -5.87 -20.73
N TYR A 109 -8.67 -4.90 -21.59
CA TYR A 109 -7.99 -5.13 -22.88
C TYR A 109 -6.47 -4.90 -22.85
N GLY A 110 -5.82 -4.95 -21.68
CA GLY A 110 -4.35 -4.80 -21.59
C GLY A 110 -3.81 -3.39 -21.92
N ASN A 111 -4.69 -2.38 -22.00
CA ASN A 111 -4.29 -1.01 -22.32
C ASN A 111 -3.61 -0.35 -21.11
N VAL A 112 -2.28 -0.17 -21.19
CA VAL A 112 -1.48 0.52 -20.17
C VAL A 112 -1.66 2.03 -20.32
N LYS A 113 -2.33 2.67 -19.35
CA LYS A 113 -2.49 4.13 -19.33
C LYS A 113 -1.22 4.85 -18.85
N ALA A 114 -0.60 4.30 -17.81
CA ALA A 114 0.58 4.87 -17.18
C ALA A 114 1.35 3.78 -16.43
N THR A 115 2.64 3.98 -16.20
CA THR A 115 3.44 3.12 -15.31
C THR A 115 3.70 3.87 -14.01
N ASN A 116 3.22 3.30 -12.90
CA ASN A 116 3.48 3.80 -11.56
C ASN A 116 4.86 3.33 -11.11
N SER A 117 5.70 4.26 -10.67
CA SER A 117 7.05 3.94 -10.20
C SER A 117 6.99 3.55 -8.72
N VAL A 118 7.60 2.44 -8.35
CA VAL A 118 7.64 1.91 -6.98
C VAL A 118 9.05 2.01 -6.42
N PHE A 119 9.16 2.41 -5.16
CA PHE A 119 10.39 2.55 -4.40
C PHE A 119 10.18 1.90 -3.03
N ILE A 120 11.11 1.04 -2.62
CA ILE A 120 11.06 0.35 -1.32
C ILE A 120 12.15 0.92 -0.42
N LYS A 121 11.80 1.27 0.82
CA LYS A 121 12.73 1.75 1.84
C LYS A 121 12.38 1.11 3.19
N GLY A 122 13.19 0.16 3.63
CA GLY A 122 12.90 -0.61 4.84
C GLY A 122 11.54 -1.31 4.70
N ASP A 123 10.63 -1.07 5.63
CA ASP A 123 9.29 -1.64 5.61
C ASP A 123 8.25 -0.84 4.81
N ASP A 124 8.65 0.33 4.29
CA ASP A 124 7.77 1.27 3.60
C ASP A 124 7.85 1.13 2.07
N ILE A 125 6.71 1.29 1.41
CA ILE A 125 6.59 1.28 -0.05
C ILE A 125 6.05 2.62 -0.52
N PHE A 126 6.87 3.33 -1.28
CA PHE A 126 6.51 4.58 -1.91
C PHE A 126 6.13 4.35 -3.37
N ILE A 127 5.04 4.96 -3.79
CA ILE A 127 4.48 4.81 -5.12
C ILE A 127 4.29 6.21 -5.71
N LYS A 128 4.94 6.45 -6.85
CA LYS A 128 4.63 7.61 -7.70
C LYS A 128 3.50 7.24 -8.65
N VAL A 129 2.29 7.65 -8.29
CA VAL A 129 1.09 7.49 -9.10
C VAL A 129 1.06 8.58 -10.17
N ARG A 130 1.04 8.17 -11.44
CA ARG A 130 1.12 9.11 -12.58
C ARG A 130 -0.24 9.53 -13.13
N ASP A 131 -1.31 8.90 -12.68
CA ASP A 131 -2.68 9.19 -13.07
C ASP A 131 -3.57 9.23 -11.82
N TYR A 132 -3.33 10.24 -10.96
CA TYR A 132 -4.02 10.40 -9.69
C TYR A 132 -5.05 11.51 -9.77
N MET A 133 -6.33 11.15 -9.63
CA MET A 133 -7.46 12.09 -9.70
C MET A 133 -7.45 12.99 -10.95
N SER A 134 -6.90 12.50 -12.06
CA SER A 134 -6.86 13.24 -13.32
C SER A 134 -8.27 13.56 -13.80
N ARG A 135 -8.45 14.75 -14.35
CA ARG A 135 -9.73 15.20 -14.90
C ARG A 135 -9.66 15.23 -16.40
N THR A 136 -10.76 14.91 -17.06
CA THR A 136 -10.91 15.22 -18.48
C THR A 136 -11.22 16.71 -18.61
N PHE A 137 -10.45 17.42 -19.43
CA PHE A 137 -10.76 18.79 -19.80
C PHE A 137 -12.11 18.84 -20.50
N ARG A 138 -12.99 19.74 -20.05
CA ARG A 138 -14.29 19.98 -20.67
C ARG A 138 -14.23 21.31 -21.40
N PRO A 139 -14.23 21.32 -22.74
CA PRO A 139 -14.26 22.56 -23.50
C PRO A 139 -15.52 23.38 -23.17
N PRO A 140 -15.44 24.72 -23.25
CA PRO A 140 -16.63 25.58 -23.22
C PRO A 140 -17.63 25.20 -24.32
N ALA A 141 -18.91 25.56 -24.15
CA ALA A 141 -20.00 25.12 -25.03
C ALA A 141 -19.74 25.37 -26.53
N GLY A 142 -19.11 26.49 -26.91
CA GLY A 142 -18.77 26.81 -28.30
C GLY A 142 -17.72 25.91 -28.95
N PHE A 143 -17.04 25.06 -28.18
CA PHE A 143 -16.05 24.08 -28.64
C PHE A 143 -16.50 22.63 -28.38
N ALA A 144 -17.76 22.43 -27.98
CA ALA A 144 -18.30 21.09 -27.81
C ALA A 144 -18.30 20.34 -29.14
N GLY A 145 -17.68 19.16 -29.16
CA GLY A 145 -17.53 18.37 -30.39
C GLY A 145 -16.48 18.91 -31.37
N ALA A 146 -15.65 19.89 -30.97
CA ALA A 146 -14.55 20.32 -31.82
C ALA A 146 -13.47 19.21 -31.92
N PRO A 147 -12.81 19.05 -33.08
CA PRO A 147 -11.66 18.16 -33.23
C PRO A 147 -10.53 18.47 -32.23
N LEU A 148 -9.75 17.45 -31.86
CA LEU A 148 -8.75 17.55 -30.80
C LEU A 148 -7.66 18.60 -31.11
N ASN A 149 -7.26 18.73 -32.37
CA ASN A 149 -6.33 19.77 -32.82
C ASN A 149 -6.87 21.19 -32.55
N VAL A 150 -8.17 21.44 -32.77
CA VAL A 150 -8.82 22.72 -32.49
C VAL A 150 -8.81 23.00 -30.98
N ILE A 151 -9.16 22.00 -30.17
CA ILE A 151 -9.11 22.12 -28.70
C ILE A 151 -7.70 22.47 -28.22
N LEU A 152 -6.68 21.79 -28.73
CA LEU A 152 -5.29 21.99 -28.32
C LEU A 152 -4.76 23.36 -28.73
N ALA A 153 -5.04 23.80 -29.95
CA ALA A 153 -4.61 25.12 -30.44
C ALA A 153 -5.20 26.27 -29.59
N ASN A 154 -6.47 26.14 -29.16
CA ASN A 154 -7.16 27.20 -28.43
C ASN A 154 -6.84 27.21 -26.91
N PHE A 155 -6.72 26.03 -26.28
CA PHE A 155 -6.62 25.93 -24.82
C PHE A 155 -5.27 25.46 -24.31
N PHE A 156 -4.40 24.95 -25.19
CA PHE A 156 -3.08 24.43 -24.84
C PHE A 156 -2.00 24.84 -25.87
N PRO A 157 -1.92 26.13 -26.28
CA PRO A 157 -1.04 26.58 -27.36
C PRO A 157 0.45 26.31 -27.08
N ASP A 158 0.85 26.32 -25.81
CA ASP A 158 2.24 26.09 -25.39
C ASP A 158 2.63 24.59 -25.42
N LYS A 159 1.69 23.68 -25.72
CA LYS A 159 1.97 22.25 -25.80
C LYS A 159 2.34 21.88 -27.23
N VAL A 160 3.64 21.73 -27.48
CA VAL A 160 4.15 21.20 -28.75
C VAL A 160 3.78 19.72 -28.88
N ILE A 161 2.72 19.42 -29.62
CA ILE A 161 2.31 18.07 -29.94
C ILE A 161 2.68 17.77 -31.39
N LYS A 162 3.44 16.69 -31.61
CA LYS A 162 3.84 16.29 -32.96
C LYS A 162 2.60 15.91 -33.76
N GLN A 163 2.37 16.56 -34.90
CA GLN A 163 1.20 16.35 -35.76
C GLN A 163 0.96 14.88 -36.15
N LYS A 164 2.03 14.05 -36.18
CA LYS A 164 1.92 12.61 -36.44
C LYS A 164 1.03 11.81 -35.48
N PHE A 165 0.63 12.39 -34.34
CA PHE A 165 -0.23 11.75 -33.35
C PHE A 165 -1.65 12.35 -33.30
N ILE A 166 -1.90 13.47 -33.99
CA ILE A 166 -3.18 14.17 -33.96
C ILE A 166 -3.53 14.58 -35.38
N TYR A 167 -4.36 13.75 -36.02
CA TYR A 167 -4.96 14.06 -37.30
C TYR A 167 -6.02 15.16 -37.15
N SER A 168 -6.26 15.92 -38.22
CA SER A 168 -7.19 17.05 -38.23
C SER A 168 -8.66 16.63 -37.99
N ASP A 169 -8.98 15.37 -38.23
CA ASP A 169 -10.28 14.72 -38.05
C ASP A 169 -10.35 13.88 -36.76
N CYS A 170 -9.31 13.92 -35.92
CA CYS A 170 -9.27 13.13 -34.70
C CYS A 170 -10.11 13.77 -33.59
N TYR A 171 -11.11 13.05 -33.12
CA TYR A 171 -11.87 13.37 -31.91
C TYR A 171 -11.20 12.70 -30.71
N GLY A 172 -11.01 13.47 -29.64
CA GLY A 172 -10.33 12.97 -28.45
C GLY A 172 -10.55 13.84 -27.24
N SER A 173 -10.16 13.31 -26.08
CA SER A 173 -10.26 13.99 -24.80
C SER A 173 -8.88 14.37 -24.29
N VAL A 174 -8.73 15.60 -23.80
CA VAL A 174 -7.50 16.02 -23.12
C VAL A 174 -7.58 15.63 -21.65
N VAL A 175 -6.65 14.81 -21.18
CA VAL A 175 -6.55 14.43 -19.77
C VAL A 175 -5.61 15.39 -19.03
N LEU A 176 -6.19 16.14 -18.09
CA LEU A 176 -5.48 17.01 -17.15
C LEU A 176 -4.85 16.14 -16.07
N ARG A 177 -3.65 15.62 -16.38
CA ARG A 177 -2.96 14.63 -15.56
C ARG A 177 -2.62 15.14 -14.17
N GLY A 178 -3.16 14.49 -13.15
CA GLY A 178 -2.76 14.63 -11.75
C GLY A 178 -1.75 13.55 -11.37
N GLU A 179 -0.90 13.85 -10.39
CA GLU A 179 0.10 12.91 -9.88
C GLU A 179 0.10 12.92 -8.35
N ALA A 180 0.53 11.82 -7.76
CA ALA A 180 0.71 11.74 -6.31
C ALA A 180 1.91 10.87 -5.94
N TRP A 181 2.53 11.22 -4.82
CA TRP A 181 3.35 10.29 -4.05
C TRP A 181 2.48 9.71 -2.94
N LEU A 182 2.29 8.40 -2.98
CA LEU A 182 1.64 7.64 -1.92
C LEU A 182 2.69 6.83 -1.18
N CYS A 183 2.49 6.61 0.12
CA CYS A 183 3.33 5.73 0.92
C CYS A 183 2.46 4.73 1.67
N PHE A 184 2.71 3.44 1.47
CA PHE A 184 2.29 2.40 2.39
C PHE A 184 3.36 2.25 3.47
N ARG A 185 2.99 2.56 4.71
CA ARG A 185 3.87 2.44 5.87
C ARG A 185 3.81 1.04 6.45
N HIS A 186 4.97 0.50 6.82
CA HIS A 186 5.14 -0.79 7.52
C HIS A 186 4.46 -1.99 6.84
N ILE A 187 4.47 -2.03 5.51
CA ILE A 187 3.68 -3.01 4.74
C ILE A 187 4.52 -4.19 4.25
N MET A 188 5.85 -4.05 4.12
CA MET A 188 6.70 -5.14 3.61
C MET A 188 6.58 -6.43 4.42
N PRO A 189 6.56 -6.43 5.77
CA PRO A 189 6.44 -7.67 6.53
C PRO A 189 5.15 -8.44 6.21
N LEU A 190 4.04 -7.73 5.98
CA LEU A 190 2.78 -8.33 5.55
C LEU A 190 2.96 -9.04 4.20
N ILE A 191 3.50 -8.32 3.22
CA ILE A 191 3.66 -8.85 1.85
C ILE A 191 4.58 -10.07 1.84
N LEU A 192 5.69 -10.06 2.58
CA LEU A 192 6.67 -11.13 2.58
C LEU A 192 6.20 -12.38 3.34
N LYS A 193 5.51 -12.22 4.48
CA LYS A 193 5.15 -13.35 5.36
C LYS A 193 3.79 -13.95 5.03
N GLU A 194 2.83 -13.12 4.63
CA GLU A 194 1.45 -13.54 4.47
C GLU A 194 1.13 -14.04 3.06
N SER A 195 -0.03 -14.67 2.89
CA SER A 195 -0.50 -15.09 1.57
C SER A 195 -0.87 -13.88 0.70
N ILE A 196 -0.93 -14.09 -0.62
CA ILE A 196 -1.36 -13.04 -1.57
C ILE A 196 -2.77 -12.54 -1.25
N LEU A 197 -3.67 -13.43 -0.85
CA LEU A 197 -5.07 -13.11 -0.56
C LEU A 197 -5.21 -12.20 0.68
N ILE A 198 -4.43 -12.45 1.74
CA ILE A 198 -4.39 -11.59 2.93
C ILE A 198 -3.81 -10.22 2.56
N SER A 199 -2.61 -10.22 1.96
CA SER A 199 -1.89 -9.01 1.59
C SER A 199 -2.74 -8.12 0.69
N GLN A 200 -3.34 -8.68 -0.37
CA GLN A 200 -4.16 -7.94 -1.31
C GLN A 200 -5.40 -7.35 -0.63
N SER A 201 -6.08 -8.12 0.22
CA SER A 201 -7.26 -7.63 0.94
C SER A 201 -6.94 -6.44 1.83
N THR A 202 -5.80 -6.49 2.54
CA THR A 202 -5.35 -5.39 3.40
C THR A 202 -4.93 -4.16 2.59
N LEU A 203 -4.12 -4.33 1.55
CA LEU A 203 -3.69 -3.21 0.70
C LEU A 203 -4.88 -2.52 0.02
N VAL A 204 -5.87 -3.28 -0.45
CA VAL A 204 -7.11 -2.73 -1.02
C VAL A 204 -7.91 -1.96 0.02
N ALA A 205 -8.10 -2.53 1.22
CA ALA A 205 -8.83 -1.85 2.30
C ALA A 205 -8.14 -0.55 2.75
N LEU A 206 -6.80 -0.53 2.81
CA LEU A 206 -6.04 0.68 3.08
C LEU A 206 -6.22 1.71 1.95
N SER A 207 -6.09 1.28 0.70
CA SER A 207 -6.18 2.16 -0.48
C SER A 207 -7.54 2.84 -0.61
N GLN A 208 -8.62 2.16 -0.21
CA GLN A 208 -9.98 2.72 -0.20
C GLN A 208 -10.14 3.94 0.73
N LYS A 209 -9.22 4.15 1.69
CA LYS A 209 -9.18 5.34 2.55
C LYS A 209 -8.65 6.58 1.81
N ILE A 210 -8.01 6.40 0.64
CA ILE A 210 -7.45 7.49 -0.16
C ILE A 210 -8.42 7.85 -1.30
N PRO A 211 -8.86 9.11 -1.40
CA PRO A 211 -9.68 9.57 -2.51
C PRO A 211 -9.00 9.29 -3.87
N GLY A 212 -9.79 8.89 -4.86
CA GLY A 212 -9.32 8.67 -6.23
C GLY A 212 -8.68 7.32 -6.52
N LEU A 213 -8.55 6.43 -5.53
CA LEU A 213 -8.17 5.03 -5.75
C LEU A 213 -9.43 4.16 -5.83
N TYR A 214 -9.75 3.68 -7.03
CA TYR A 214 -10.98 2.91 -7.30
C TYR A 214 -10.74 1.39 -7.33
N ALA A 215 -11.77 0.62 -7.66
CA ALA A 215 -11.72 -0.85 -7.65
C ALA A 215 -10.58 -1.46 -8.49
N GLU A 216 -10.18 -0.80 -9.58
CA GLU A 216 -9.08 -1.22 -10.44
C GLU A 216 -7.72 -1.25 -9.73
N TRP A 217 -7.59 -0.49 -8.64
CA TRP A 217 -6.40 -0.50 -7.79
C TRP A 217 -6.13 -1.87 -7.18
N LYS A 218 -7.13 -2.77 -7.12
CA LYS A 218 -6.94 -4.18 -6.75
C LYS A 218 -5.90 -4.88 -7.61
N PHE A 219 -5.91 -4.65 -8.93
CA PHE A 219 -4.96 -5.28 -9.86
C PHE A 219 -3.55 -4.74 -9.63
N PHE A 220 -3.42 -3.43 -9.41
CA PHE A 220 -2.15 -2.82 -9.01
C PHE A 220 -1.60 -3.45 -7.72
N CYS A 221 -2.44 -3.64 -6.70
CA CYS A 221 -2.02 -4.29 -5.44
C CYS A 221 -1.56 -5.73 -5.66
N GLU A 222 -2.22 -6.48 -6.55
CA GLU A 222 -1.84 -7.86 -6.90
C GLU A 222 -0.46 -7.93 -7.55
N ASP A 223 -0.22 -7.07 -8.55
CA ASP A 223 1.06 -6.95 -9.23
C ASP A 223 2.17 -6.50 -8.28
N LEU A 224 1.86 -5.56 -7.38
CA LEU A 224 2.78 -5.10 -6.35
C LEU A 224 3.23 -6.24 -5.45
N ILE A 225 2.29 -7.01 -4.92
CA ILE A 225 2.58 -8.17 -4.06
C ILE A 225 3.41 -9.20 -4.82
N SER A 226 3.03 -9.52 -6.05
CA SER A 226 3.69 -10.52 -6.87
C SER A 226 5.13 -10.12 -7.19
N LYS A 227 5.37 -8.86 -7.59
CA LYS A 227 6.73 -8.36 -7.86
C LYS A 227 7.60 -8.37 -6.60
N ILE A 228 7.09 -7.91 -5.48
CA ILE A 228 7.84 -7.90 -4.21
C ILE A 228 8.19 -9.32 -3.79
N LYS A 229 7.24 -10.26 -3.87
CA LYS A 229 7.53 -11.66 -3.57
C LYS A 229 8.58 -12.23 -4.51
N ASN A 230 8.50 -11.95 -5.81
CA ASN A 230 9.49 -12.46 -6.75
C ASN A 230 10.89 -11.89 -6.53
N GLU A 231 10.99 -10.60 -6.19
CA GLU A 231 12.27 -9.92 -5.96
C GLU A 231 12.89 -10.25 -4.59
N TYR A 232 12.07 -10.47 -3.56
CA TYR A 232 12.52 -10.57 -2.16
C TYR A 232 12.30 -11.95 -1.51
N ALA A 233 11.68 -12.92 -2.20
CA ALA A 233 11.51 -14.29 -1.68
C ALA A 233 12.64 -15.27 -2.08
N GLN A 234 13.71 -14.80 -2.74
CA GLN A 234 14.89 -15.64 -2.99
C GLN A 234 15.74 -15.81 -1.71
N PRO A 235 16.33 -16.99 -1.44
CA PRO A 235 17.10 -17.27 -0.22
C PRO A 235 18.34 -16.37 -0.03
N ASP A 236 18.83 -15.79 -1.12
CA ASP A 236 19.98 -14.88 -1.11
C ASP A 236 19.52 -13.43 -1.12
N MET A 237 19.20 -12.90 0.06
CA MET A 237 19.01 -11.47 0.25
C MET A 237 20.26 -10.69 -0.24
N PRO A 238 20.10 -9.67 -1.10
CA PRO A 238 21.21 -8.80 -1.46
C PRO A 238 21.79 -8.13 -0.22
N ALA A 239 23.12 -8.16 -0.11
CA ALA A 239 23.89 -7.76 1.07
C ALA A 239 23.60 -6.31 1.55
N CYS A 240 23.02 -5.46 0.70
CA CYS A 240 22.67 -4.08 1.04
C CYS A 240 21.59 -3.92 2.12
N LEU A 241 20.85 -4.99 2.45
CA LEU A 241 19.84 -4.99 3.53
C LEU A 241 20.29 -5.74 4.80
N LYS A 242 21.45 -6.42 4.78
CA LYS A 242 21.99 -7.09 5.98
C LYS A 242 22.56 -6.11 7.00
N THR A 243 22.91 -4.89 6.59
CA THR A 243 23.59 -3.89 7.43
C THR A 243 22.69 -3.07 8.35
N PHE A 244 21.37 -3.05 8.13
CA PHE A 244 20.47 -2.16 8.92
C PHE A 244 19.96 -2.76 10.24
N ASN A 245 19.99 -4.09 10.41
CA ASN A 245 19.49 -4.73 11.64
C ASN A 245 20.47 -4.71 12.82
N ASN A 246 21.74 -4.36 12.58
CA ASN A 246 22.76 -4.33 13.64
C ASN A 246 22.86 -2.95 14.33
N GLU A 247 22.48 -1.86 13.66
CA GLU A 247 22.52 -0.52 14.26
C GLU A 247 21.38 -0.31 15.26
N THR A 248 20.17 -0.83 14.98
CA THR A 248 19.02 -0.71 15.90
C THR A 248 19.17 -1.55 17.17
N LYS A 249 19.92 -2.67 17.12
CA LYS A 249 20.22 -3.46 18.33
C LYS A 249 21.26 -2.80 19.23
N HIS A 250 22.21 -2.06 18.66
CA HIS A 250 23.25 -1.39 19.44
C HIS A 250 22.75 -0.13 20.17
N GLU A 251 21.72 0.55 19.63
CA GLU A 251 21.09 1.70 20.31
C GLU A 251 20.13 1.28 21.43
N LEU A 252 19.43 0.14 21.29
CA LEU A 252 18.55 -0.37 22.34
C LEU A 252 19.31 -0.98 23.53
N GLN A 253 20.52 -1.52 23.35
CA GLN A 253 21.32 -2.08 24.46
C GLN A 253 22.08 -1.02 25.29
N LYS A 254 22.20 0.23 24.82
CA LYS A 254 22.88 1.29 25.58
C LYS A 254 22.00 1.97 26.63
N ASN A 255 20.67 1.82 26.53
CA ASN A 255 19.73 2.55 27.39
C ASN A 255 19.26 1.75 28.63
N ASP A 256 19.70 0.50 28.78
CA ASP A 256 19.33 -0.38 29.91
C ASP A 256 20.48 -0.63 30.91
N ALA A 257 21.56 0.16 30.86
CA ALA A 257 22.61 0.09 31.88
C ALA A 257 22.16 0.83 33.16
N PRO A 258 22.16 0.17 34.34
CA PRO A 258 21.79 0.83 35.60
C PRO A 258 22.84 1.89 35.97
N PRO A 259 22.43 2.99 36.65
CA PRO A 259 23.34 4.06 37.02
C PRO A 259 24.40 3.53 37.99
N THR A 260 25.67 3.74 37.67
CA THR A 260 26.81 3.32 38.50
C THR A 260 26.98 4.29 39.68
N ASP A 261 27.07 3.73 40.88
CA ASP A 261 27.26 4.44 42.14
C ASP A 261 28.44 5.42 42.14
N PHE A 262 28.20 6.64 42.60
CA PHE A 262 29.22 7.63 42.92
C PHE A 262 29.89 7.27 44.27
N HIS A 263 31.08 6.68 44.21
CA HIS A 263 31.96 6.63 45.38
C HIS A 263 32.68 7.97 45.58
N GLN A 264 32.51 8.51 46.78
CA GLN A 264 33.23 9.64 47.36
C GLN A 264 34.75 9.44 47.29
N LYS A 265 35.47 10.47 46.85
CA LYS A 265 36.90 10.64 47.16
C LYS A 265 37.02 11.62 48.32
N THR A 266 37.48 11.11 49.46
CA THR A 266 38.17 11.89 50.49
C THR A 266 39.57 12.22 49.99
N GLU A 267 39.91 13.50 49.94
CA GLU A 267 41.26 14.00 49.73
C GLU A 267 41.92 14.26 51.09
N THR A 268 43.12 13.71 51.26
CA THR A 268 44.19 14.21 52.14
C THR A 268 45.24 14.86 51.28
#